data_AF-A0A6G9CKE8-F1
#
_entry.id   AF-A0A6G9CKE8-F1
#
_cell.length_a   1.000
_cell.length_b   1.000
_cell.length_c   1.000
_cell.angle_alpha   90.00
_cell.angle_beta   90.00
_cell.angle_gamma   90.00
#
_symmetry.space_group_name_H-M   'P 1'
#
loop_
_entity.id
_entity.type
_entity.pdbx_description
1 polymer ?
#
loop_
_entity_poly.entity_id
_entity_poly.type
_entity_poly.pdbx_seq_one_letter_code
_entity_poly.pdbx_strand_id
1 'polypeptide(L)' 'MTAFSRSGLIEQLEYEGFSTEDATYAVDNLNADWNKQAALSAEQYLEMTSFSRSGLIEQLEYEGFTSAQAEYGANAVH' A
#
# COMPACT_ATOMS: atom_id res chain seq x y z
N MET A 1 -12.50 -2.63 -2.35
CA MET A 1 -11.90 -1.38 -1.81
C MET A 1 -10.47 -1.37 -2.30
N THR A 2 -9.98 -0.31 -2.93
CA THR A 2 -8.58 -0.24 -3.36
C THR A 2 -7.67 -0.03 -2.16
N ALA A 3 -6.63 -0.84 -2.00
CA ALA A 3 -5.61 -0.66 -0.98
C ALA A 3 -4.53 0.31 -1.47
N PHE A 4 -4.01 1.14 -0.57
CA PHE A 4 -2.92 2.07 -0.89
C PHE A 4 -1.82 2.01 0.17
N SER A 5 -0.57 2.14 -0.28
CA SER A 5 0.51 2.57 0.60
C SER A 5 0.34 4.04 0.98
N ARG A 6 1.09 4.51 1.99
CA ARG A 6 1.08 5.93 2.37
C ARG A 6 1.45 6.81 1.17
N SER A 7 2.55 6.49 0.48
CA SER A 7 2.99 7.26 -0.68
C SER A 7 2.03 7.13 -1.86
N GLY A 8 1.50 5.93 -2.11
CA GLY A 8 0.54 5.70 -3.19
C GLY A 8 -0.75 6.51 -3.00
N LEU A 9 -1.24 6.65 -1.76
CA LEU A 9 -2.40 7.51 -1.49
C LEU A 9 -2.08 9.00 -1.68
N ILE A 10 -0.87 9.44 -1.33
CA ILE A 10 -0.42 10.83 -1.59
C ILE A 10 -0.37 11.09 -3.10
N GLU A 11 0.27 10.21 -3.86
CA GLU A 11 0.38 10.32 -5.33
C GLU A 11 -1.01 10.32 -6.00
N GLN A 12 -1.94 9.51 -5.50
CA GLN A 12 -3.33 9.49 -5.97
C GLN A 12 -4.02 10.85 -5.76
N LEU A 13 -3.85 11.48 -4.60
CA LEU A 13 -4.42 12.79 -4.32
C LEU A 13 -3.78 13.90 -5.16
N GLU A 14 -2.47 13.83 -5.40
CA GLU A 14 -1.80 14.75 -6.33
C GLU A 14 -2.34 14.61 -7.76
N TYR A 15 -2.55 13.38 -8.23
CA TYR A 15 -3.20 13.10 -9.51
C TYR A 15 -4.62 13.68 -9.59
N GLU A 16 -5.36 13.66 -8.48
CA GLU A 16 -6.69 14.27 -8.36
C GLU A 16 -6.67 15.81 -8.26
N GLY A 17 -5.48 16.42 -8.22
CA GLY A 17 -5.28 17.87 -8.30
C GLY A 17 -5.04 18.56 -6.97
N PHE A 18 -4.82 17.82 -5.88
CA PHE A 18 -4.42 18.40 -4.60
C PHE A 18 -2.93 18.78 -4.62
N SER A 19 -2.55 19.78 -3.81
CA SER A 19 -1.14 20.10 -3.63
C SER A 19 -0.44 18.98 -2.86
N THR A 20 0.87 18.80 -3.06
CA THR A 20 1.69 17.86 -2.27
C THR A 20 1.55 18.11 -0.77
N GLU A 21 1.46 19.38 -0.36
CA GLU A 21 1.30 19.77 1.05
C GLU A 21 -0.06 19.31 1.60
N ASP A 22 -1.15 19.61 0.90
CA ASP A 22 -2.50 19.21 1.32
C ASP A 22 -2.67 17.68 1.32
N ALA A 23 -2.15 17.00 0.29
CA ALA A 23 -2.20 15.55 0.18
C ALA A 23 -1.42 14.87 1.32
N THR A 24 -0.19 15.32 1.56
CA THR A 24 0.64 14.80 2.66
C THR A 24 -0.02 15.06 4.01
N TYR A 25 -0.50 16.28 4.24
CA TYR A 25 -1.19 16.63 5.47
C TYR A 25 -2.44 15.77 5.69
N ALA A 26 -3.28 15.60 4.66
CA ALA A 26 -4.48 14.79 4.77
C ALA A 26 -4.14 13.34 5.14
N VAL A 27 -3.18 12.73 4.42
CA VAL A 27 -2.78 11.33 4.63
C VAL A 27 -2.13 11.12 5.99
N ASP A 28 -1.29 12.04 6.45
CA ASP A 28 -0.62 11.94 7.76
C ASP A 28 -1.57 12.13 8.95
N ASN A 29 -2.71 12.80 8.73
CA ASN A 29 -3.75 12.94 9.74
C ASN A 29 -4.78 11.79 9.72
N LEU A 30 -4.64 10.82 8.81
CA LEU A 30 -5.44 9.60 8.86
C LEU A 30 -4.95 8.69 9.98
N ASN A 31 -5.90 8.13 10.74
CA ASN A 31 -5.60 7.01 11.64
C ASN A 31 -5.61 5.68 10.86
N ALA A 32 -4.85 5.64 9.75
CA ALA A 32 -4.78 4.50 8.86
C ALA A 32 -3.81 3.43 9.40
N ASP A 33 -4.26 2.18 9.41
CA ASP A 33 -3.39 1.04 9.64
C ASP A 33 -2.75 0.60 8.32
N TRP A 34 -1.54 1.08 8.06
CA TRP A 34 -0.81 0.80 6.85
C TRP A 34 -0.37 -0.68 6.72
N ASN A 35 -0.20 -1.39 7.82
CA ASN A 35 0.03 -2.84 7.79
C ASN A 35 -1.23 -3.57 7.29
N LYS A 36 -2.41 -3.13 7.76
CA LYS A 36 -3.68 -3.65 7.26
C LYS A 36 -3.89 -3.32 5.77
N GLN A 37 -3.49 -2.14 5.31
CA GLN A 37 -3.52 -1.81 3.88
C GLN A 37 -2.59 -2.72 3.06
N ALA A 38 -1.38 -3.00 3.56
CA ALA A 38 -0.46 -3.91 2.90
C ALA A 38 -1.02 -5.34 2.79
N ALA A 39 -1.66 -5.85 3.84
CA ALA A 39 -2.31 -7.15 3.82
C ALA A 39 -3.48 -7.20 2.81
N LEU A 40 -4.29 -6.14 2.72
CA LEU A 40 -5.36 -6.04 1.74
C LEU A 40 -4.83 -5.95 0.30
N SER A 41 -3.73 -5.22 0.05
CA SER A 41 -3.09 -5.19 -1.27
C SER A 41 -2.53 -6.57 -1.63
N ALA A 42 -1.86 -7.23 -0.69
CA ALA A 42 -1.33 -8.59 -0.85
C ALA A 42 -2.43 -9.59 -1.26
N GLU A 43 -3.57 -9.56 -0.57
CA GLU A 43 -4.74 -10.38 -0.89
C GLU A 43 -5.28 -10.09 -2.30
N GLN A 44 -5.43 -8.82 -2.67
CA GLN A 44 -5.90 -8.42 -4.00
C GLN A 44 -4.99 -8.90 -5.12
N TYR A 45 -3.67 -8.84 -4.93
CA TYR A 45 -2.73 -9.38 -5.91
C TYR A 45 -2.92 -10.89 -6.08
N LEU A 46 -3.08 -11.64 -4.98
CA LEU A 46 -3.26 -13.08 -5.03
C LEU A 46 -4.61 -13.51 -5.61
N GLU A 47 -5.65 -12.67 -5.54
CA GLU A 47 -6.91 -12.88 -6.24
C GLU A 47 -6.76 -12.74 -7.77
N MET A 48 -5.86 -11.87 -8.23
CA MET A 48 -5.67 -11.58 -9.66
C MET A 48 -4.63 -12.48 -10.32
N THR A 49 -3.54 -12.81 -9.62
CA THR A 49 -2.44 -13.61 -10.15
C THR A 49 -1.65 -14.28 -9.04
N SER A 50 -0.97 -15.37 -9.37
CA SER A 50 -0.10 -16.06 -8.40
C SER A 50 1.21 -15.30 -8.19
N PHE A 51 1.59 -15.14 -6.92
CA PHE A 51 2.91 -14.65 -6.51
C PHE A 51 3.61 -15.66 -5.60
N SER A 52 4.94 -15.68 -5.65
CA SER A 52 5.73 -16.21 -4.53
C SER A 52 5.72 -15.18 -3.39
N ARG A 53 5.94 -15.62 -2.14
CA ARG A 53 6.03 -14.71 -0.99
C ARG A 53 7.05 -13.58 -1.22
N SER A 54 8.23 -13.90 -1.75
CA SER A 54 9.25 -12.88 -2.02
C SER A 54 8.85 -11.93 -3.14
N GLY A 55 8.25 -12.43 -4.22
CA GLY A 55 7.75 -11.60 -5.30
C GLY A 55 6.61 -10.68 -4.86
N LEU A 56 5.76 -11.14 -3.93
CA LEU A 56 4.69 -10.32 -3.37
C LEU A 56 5.26 -9.19 -2.49
N ILE A 57 6.31 -9.46 -1.72
CA ILE A 57 7.01 -8.42 -0.95
C ILE A 57 7.58 -7.36 -1.90
N GLU A 58 8.31 -7.77 -2.93
CA GLU A 58 8.88 -6.86 -3.94
C GLU A 58 7.79 -6.01 -4.63
N GLN A 59 6.63 -6.62 -4.92
CA GLN A 59 5.50 -5.91 -5.51
C GLN A 59 4.93 -4.84 -4.57
N LEU A 60 4.75 -5.15 -3.29
CA LEU A 60 4.25 -4.19 -2.30
C LEU A 60 5.27 -3.06 -2.06
N GLU A 61 6.56 -3.36 -2.03
CA GLU A 61 7.60 -2.32 -1.96
C GLU A 61 7.58 -1.40 -3.19
N TYR A 62 7.37 -1.96 -4.38
CA TYR A 62 7.18 -1.19 -5.61
C TYR A 62 5.96 -0.26 -5.54
N GLU A 63 4.89 -0.68 -4.88
CA GLU A 63 3.72 0.16 -4.60
C GLU A 63 3.94 1.20 -3.49
N GLY A 64 5.13 1.26 -2.91
CA GLY A 64 5.51 2.26 -1.91
C GLY A 64 5.20 1.88 -0.46
N PHE A 65 4.86 0.61 -0.18
CA PHE A 65 4.89 0.12 1.19
C PHE A 65 6.33 0.07 1.70
N THR A 66 6.53 0.37 2.99
CA THR A 66 7.83 0.11 3.63
C THR A 66 8.12 -1.40 3.66
N SER A 67 9.38 -1.81 3.71
CA SER A 67 9.74 -3.24 3.78
C SER A 67 9.03 -3.98 4.92
N ALA A 68 8.88 -3.34 6.09
CA ALA A 68 8.15 -3.93 7.21
C ALA A 68 6.65 -4.13 6.92
N GLN A 69 6.01 -3.19 6.22
CA GLN A 69 4.61 -3.32 5.80
C GLN A 69 4.45 -4.38 4.70
N ALA A 70 5.35 -4.40 3.72
CA ALA A 70 5.36 -5.38 2.64
C ALA A 70 5.54 -6.81 3.20
N GLU A 71 6.49 -7.01 4.10
CA GLU A 71 6.66 -8.27 4.82
C GLU A 71 5.42 -8.66 5.63
N TYR A 72 4.83 -7.71 6.36
CA TYR A 72 3.59 -7.94 7.11
C TYR A 72 2.47 -8.39 6.18
N GLY A 73 2.25 -7.67 5.07
CA GLY A 73 1.21 -7.96 4.10
C GLY A 73 1.36 -9.34 3.47
N ALA A 74 2.56 -9.67 3.01
CA ALA A 74 2.85 -10.98 2.44
C ALA A 74 2.69 -12.12 3.46
N ASN A 75 3.05 -11.90 4.74
CA ASN A 75 2.85 -12.88 5.82
C ASN A 75 1.38 -13.08 6.21
N ALA A 76 0.51 -12.12 5.93
CA ALA A 76 -0.90 -12.22 6.27
C ALA A 76 -1.68 -13.16 5.32
N VAL A 77 -1.12 -13.46 4.15
CA VAL A 77 -1.79 -14.19 3.06
C VAL A 77 -1.06 -15.46 2.59
N HIS A 78 0.11 -15.75 3.17
CA HIS A 78 0.92 -16.95 2.92
C HIS A 78 1.17 -17.72 4.21
#